data_AF-A0A4Y7PZH9-F1
#
_entry.id   AF-A0A4Y7PZH9-F1
#
_cell.length_a   1.000
_cell.length_b   1.000
_cell.length_c   1.000
_cell.angle_alpha   90.00
_cell.angle_beta   90.00
_cell.angle_gamma   90.00
#
_symmetry.space_group_name_H-M   'P 1'
#
loop_
_entity.id
_entity.type
_entity.pdbx_description
1 polymer ?
#
loop_
_entity_poly.entity_id
_entity_poly.type
_entity_poly.pdbx_seq_one_letter_code
_entity_poly.pdbx_strand_id
1 'polypeptide(L)'
;MDALDARFICLRCEYGKRKAAKQGEHIAVYTWRSAISHALTCRYNSDGNTWKRLSDRVTAKVKTLTDSNGLDDDESREASKCQWGCKTCRDYDVEPPPCTISRLQQHSLFNHGYVSPYLKHNFYGSSRSERHYRLARFPPGMFETVVPRSQLDM
;
A
#
# COMPACT_ATOMS: atom_id res chain seq x y z
N MET A 1 1.10 -23.48 -11.07
CA MET A 1 1.64 -22.12 -11.35
C MET A 1 0.84 -21.01 -10.69
N ASP A 2 -0.33 -21.28 -10.12
CA ASP A 2 -1.15 -20.32 -9.36
C ASP A 2 -1.03 -20.55 -7.84
N ALA A 3 0.20 -20.63 -7.33
CA ALA A 3 0.34 -20.56 -5.88
C ALA A 3 -0.06 -19.13 -5.47
N LEU A 4 -1.22 -19.00 -4.82
CA LEU A 4 -1.72 -17.75 -4.23
C LEU A 4 -0.88 -17.29 -3.04
N ASP A 5 0.23 -17.97 -2.74
CA ASP A 5 1.08 -17.64 -1.61
C ASP A 5 2.09 -16.55 -1.96
N ALA A 6 2.40 -15.78 -0.92
CA ALA A 6 3.32 -14.66 -0.94
C ALA A 6 4.78 -15.03 -1.00
N ARG A 7 5.43 -14.77 -2.16
CA ARG A 7 6.75 -15.34 -2.46
C ARG A 7 7.74 -14.39 -3.12
N PHE A 8 7.35 -13.21 -3.58
CA PHE A 8 8.25 -12.35 -4.35
C PHE A 8 8.53 -11.03 -3.64
N ILE A 9 9.75 -10.53 -3.74
CA ILE A 9 10.15 -9.19 -3.27
C ILE A 9 10.80 -8.46 -4.44
N CYS A 10 10.42 -7.20 -4.66
CA CYS A 10 11.09 -6.33 -5.62
C CYS A 10 12.35 -5.74 -4.99
N LEU A 11 13.54 -6.18 -5.42
CA LEU A 11 14.83 -5.73 -4.88
C LEU A 11 15.03 -4.22 -5.08
N ARG A 12 14.53 -3.65 -6.18
CA ARG A 12 14.61 -2.21 -6.44
C ARG A 12 13.78 -1.40 -5.46
N CYS A 13 12.62 -1.91 -5.03
CA CYS A 13 11.84 -1.29 -3.96
C CYS A 13 12.44 -1.50 -2.57
N GLU A 14 13.16 -2.59 -2.37
CA GLU A 14 13.87 -2.89 -1.13
C GLU A 14 15.07 -1.96 -0.91
N TYR A 15 15.86 -1.69 -1.95
CA TYR A 15 17.04 -0.82 -1.91
C TYR A 15 16.76 0.64 -2.30
N GLY A 16 15.62 0.89 -2.94
CA GLY A 16 15.21 2.21 -3.42
C GLY A 16 15.14 3.19 -2.26
N LYS A 17 15.64 4.41 -2.49
CA LYS A 17 15.75 5.51 -1.52
C LYS A 17 14.37 5.96 -0.97
N ARG A 18 13.65 5.14 -0.20
CA ARG A 18 12.64 5.62 0.74
C ARG A 18 13.35 6.25 1.94
N LYS A 19 14.07 7.35 1.71
CA LYS A 19 14.67 8.17 2.76
C LYS A 19 13.62 8.99 3.53
N ALA A 20 12.38 9.06 3.05
CA ALA A 20 11.36 9.98 3.58
C ALA A 20 10.47 9.40 4.69
N ALA A 21 10.54 8.11 4.99
CA ALA A 21 9.81 7.54 6.12
C ALA A 21 10.72 6.54 6.82
N LYS A 22 10.62 6.44 8.14
CA LYS A 22 11.25 5.41 8.99
C LYS A 22 10.72 4.00 8.62
N GLN A 23 10.88 3.59 7.36
CA GLN A 23 10.33 2.39 6.70
C GLN A 23 11.45 1.40 6.34
N GLY A 24 12.54 1.36 7.12
CA GLY A 24 13.56 0.31 7.01
C GLY A 24 13.12 -1.03 7.62
N GLU A 25 12.04 -1.02 8.40
CA GLU A 25 11.62 -2.19 9.17
C GLU A 25 10.73 -3.14 8.40
N HIS A 26 10.11 -2.74 7.29
CA HIS A 26 9.02 -3.50 6.68
C HIS A 26 9.18 -3.63 5.16
N ILE A 27 8.98 -4.83 4.63
CA ILE A 27 9.11 -5.15 3.21
C ILE A 27 7.78 -5.72 2.69
N ALA A 28 7.39 -5.27 1.50
CA ALA A 28 6.23 -5.82 0.80
C ALA A 28 6.60 -7.14 0.11
N VAL A 29 5.81 -8.17 0.35
CA VAL A 29 5.87 -9.45 -0.38
C VAL A 29 4.74 -9.47 -1.43
N TYR A 30 4.97 -10.14 -2.55
CA TYR A 30 4.10 -10.15 -3.74
C TYR A 30 3.79 -11.56 -4.25
N THR A 31 2.54 -11.75 -4.73
CA THR A 31 2.08 -12.99 -5.38
C THR A 31 2.74 -12.94 -6.74
N TRP A 32 2.70 -14.04 -7.47
CA TRP A 32 2.98 -13.94 -8.90
C TRP A 32 2.14 -12.85 -9.60
N ARG A 33 0.83 -12.80 -9.33
CA ARG A 33 -0.10 -11.82 -9.92
C ARG A 33 0.21 -10.38 -9.52
N SER A 34 0.43 -10.13 -8.24
CA SER A 34 0.73 -8.78 -7.75
C SER A 34 2.16 -8.36 -8.06
N ALA A 35 3.09 -9.30 -8.27
CA ALA A 35 4.43 -9.03 -8.77
C ALA A 35 4.40 -8.56 -10.23
N ILE A 36 3.67 -9.23 -11.12
CA ILE A 36 3.48 -8.77 -12.51
C ILE A 36 2.91 -7.36 -12.51
N SER A 37 1.86 -7.16 -11.73
CA SER A 37 1.18 -5.87 -11.68
C SER A 37 2.13 -4.79 -11.13
N HIS A 38 2.94 -5.11 -10.11
CA HIS A 38 3.98 -4.21 -9.57
C HIS A 38 5.03 -3.90 -10.62
N ALA A 39 5.40 -4.88 -11.44
CA ALA A 39 6.41 -4.66 -12.46
C ALA A 39 6.01 -3.55 -13.43
N LEU A 40 4.73 -3.47 -13.79
CA LEU A 40 4.19 -2.45 -14.68
C LEU A 40 4.15 -1.04 -14.07
N THR A 41 4.01 -0.93 -12.74
CA THR A 41 3.80 0.37 -12.06
C THR A 41 4.94 0.76 -11.12
N CYS A 42 6.02 -0.02 -11.06
CA CYS A 42 7.14 0.24 -10.18
C CYS A 42 7.88 1.51 -10.61
N ARG A 43 7.92 2.51 -9.73
CA ARG A 43 8.64 3.78 -9.97
C ARG A 43 10.16 3.63 -10.06
N TYR A 44 10.70 2.47 -9.69
CA TYR A 44 12.13 2.16 -9.71
C TYR A 44 12.51 1.18 -10.84
N ASN A 45 11.66 1.04 -11.86
CA ASN A 45 11.80 0.10 -12.97
C ASN A 45 12.51 0.70 -14.21
N SER A 46 13.52 1.55 -14.03
CA SER A 46 14.19 2.15 -15.20
C SER A 46 14.84 1.10 -16.11
N ASP A 47 15.32 -0.01 -15.54
CA ASP A 47 16.09 -1.04 -16.24
C ASP A 47 15.44 -2.44 -16.14
N GLY A 48 14.16 -2.52 -15.75
CA GLY A 48 13.55 -3.79 -15.37
C GLY A 48 13.45 -3.98 -13.84
N ASN A 49 12.50 -4.82 -13.42
CA ASN A 49 12.34 -5.20 -12.03
C ASN A 49 13.15 -6.46 -11.72
N THR A 50 13.99 -6.38 -10.70
CA THR A 50 14.71 -7.55 -10.17
C THR A 50 13.93 -8.12 -8.99
N TRP A 51 13.63 -9.41 -9.05
CA TRP A 51 12.78 -10.10 -8.08
C TRP A 51 13.60 -11.10 -7.26
N LYS A 52 13.42 -11.10 -5.94
CA LYS A 52 13.89 -12.17 -5.04
C LYS A 52 12.71 -13.06 -4.69
N ARG A 53 12.83 -14.36 -4.96
CA ARG A 53 11.87 -15.37 -4.52
C ARG A 53 12.24 -15.81 -3.09
N LEU A 54 11.25 -15.82 -2.20
CA LEU A 54 11.37 -16.31 -0.84
C LEU A 54 11.45 -17.84 -0.82
N SER A 55 12.15 -18.38 0.17
CA SER A 55 12.15 -19.82 0.45
C SER A 55 10.77 -20.27 0.94
N ASP A 56 10.43 -21.54 0.78
CA ASP A 56 9.14 -22.07 1.23
C ASP A 56 8.96 -21.92 2.75
N ARG A 57 10.04 -22.03 3.53
CA ARG A 57 10.03 -21.77 4.98
C ARG A 57 9.63 -20.33 5.31
N VAL A 58 10.20 -19.35 4.62
CA VAL A 58 9.88 -17.93 4.84
C VAL A 58 8.47 -17.63 4.32
N THR A 59 8.09 -18.20 3.19
CA THR A 59 6.73 -18.12 2.64
C THR A 59 5.68 -18.61 3.63
N ALA A 60 5.93 -19.74 4.29
CA ALA A 60 5.05 -20.27 5.33
C ALA A 60 4.94 -19.31 6.53
N LYS A 61 6.06 -18.70 6.97
CA LYS A 61 6.05 -17.66 8.02
C LYS A 61 5.19 -16.46 7.59
N VAL A 62 5.40 -15.92 6.39
CA VAL A 62 4.63 -14.79 5.83
C VAL A 62 3.14 -15.13 5.79
N LYS A 63 2.79 -16.34 5.35
CA LYS A 63 1.41 -16.83 5.33
C LYS A 63 0.81 -16.86 6.73
N THR A 64 1.50 -17.46 7.71
CA THR A 64 1.01 -17.48 9.10
C THR A 64 0.82 -16.08 9.67
N LEU A 65 1.70 -15.11 9.38
CA LEU A 65 1.53 -13.72 9.81
C LEU A 65 0.32 -13.05 9.16
N THR A 66 0.06 -13.38 7.90
CA THR A 66 -1.11 -12.90 7.15
C THR A 66 -2.39 -13.45 7.76
N ASP A 67 -2.42 -14.75 8.04
CA ASP A 67 -3.57 -15.47 8.59
C ASP A 67 -3.81 -15.11 10.06
N SER A 68 -2.75 -14.78 10.82
CA SER A 68 -2.81 -14.43 12.25
C SER A 68 -3.23 -12.98 12.51
N ASN A 69 -3.10 -12.09 11.53
CA ASN A 69 -3.62 -10.71 11.60
C ASN A 69 -5.16 -10.69 11.39
N GLY A 70 -5.85 -11.66 12.00
CA GLY A 70 -7.22 -12.04 11.72
C GLY A 70 -8.22 -10.90 11.88
N LEU A 71 -9.32 -10.99 11.13
CA LEU A 71 -10.64 -10.35 11.31
C LEU A 71 -10.70 -8.88 11.77
N ASP A 72 -9.60 -8.12 11.79
CA ASP A 72 -9.66 -6.68 11.86
C ASP A 72 -10.36 -6.23 10.58
N ASP A 73 -11.54 -5.63 10.77
CA ASP A 73 -12.42 -5.12 9.73
C ASP A 73 -11.57 -4.52 8.59
N ASP A 74 -11.77 -5.02 7.37
CA ASP A 74 -10.99 -4.64 6.20
C ASP A 74 -10.92 -3.12 6.06
N GLU A 75 -11.97 -2.41 6.50
CA GLU A 75 -12.03 -0.96 6.55
C GLU A 75 -10.97 -0.35 7.48
N SER A 76 -10.80 -0.87 8.70
CA SER A 76 -9.81 -0.38 9.67
C SER A 76 -8.38 -0.59 9.18
N ARG A 77 -8.15 -1.75 8.56
CA ARG A 77 -6.86 -2.08 7.93
C ARG A 77 -6.59 -1.21 6.71
N GLU A 78 -7.60 -0.89 5.90
CA GLU A 78 -7.46 0.00 4.75
C GLU A 78 -7.28 1.48 5.15
N ALA A 79 -7.92 1.90 6.24
CA ALA A 79 -7.85 3.27 6.77
C ALA A 79 -6.45 3.61 7.32
N SER A 80 -5.76 2.62 7.89
CA SER A 80 -4.40 2.78 8.45
C SER A 80 -3.30 2.83 7.39
N LYS A 81 -3.59 2.48 6.12
CA LYS A 81 -2.58 2.47 5.04
C LYS A 81 -2.30 3.88 4.51
N CYS A 82 -1.02 4.24 4.41
CA CYS A 82 -0.57 5.45 3.73
C CYS A 82 -0.60 5.30 2.20
N GLN A 83 -1.80 5.36 1.61
CA GLN A 83 -2.04 5.11 0.19
C GLN A 83 -2.96 6.12 -0.49
N TRP A 84 -3.35 7.18 0.22
CA TRP A 84 -4.28 8.18 -0.27
C TRP A 84 -3.54 9.46 -0.63
N GLY A 85 -3.87 10.03 -1.78
CA GLY A 85 -3.38 11.32 -2.28
C GLY A 85 -4.54 12.31 -2.49
N CYS A 86 -4.23 13.60 -2.39
CA CYS A 86 -5.20 14.67 -2.62
C CYS A 86 -5.35 14.93 -4.12
N LYS A 87 -6.57 14.85 -4.67
CA LYS A 87 -6.77 15.17 -6.10
C LYS A 87 -6.55 16.65 -6.40
N THR A 88 -6.88 17.54 -5.47
CA THR A 88 -6.70 18.99 -5.63
C THR A 88 -5.24 19.40 -5.70
N CYS A 89 -4.35 18.69 -4.99
CA CYS A 89 -2.91 18.96 -5.02
C CYS A 89 -2.16 18.12 -6.05
N ARG A 90 -2.83 17.25 -6.78
CA ARG A 90 -2.17 16.31 -7.69
C ARG A 90 -1.41 17.08 -8.77
N ASP A 91 -0.16 16.69 -9.02
CA ASP A 91 0.72 17.27 -10.04
C ASP A 91 1.15 18.73 -9.75
N TYR A 92 0.94 19.24 -8.52
CA TYR A 92 1.48 20.52 -8.06
C TYR A 92 2.67 20.31 -7.11
N ASP A 93 3.57 21.30 -7.02
CA ASP A 93 4.73 21.26 -6.10
C ASP A 93 4.34 21.15 -4.61
N VAL A 94 3.08 21.46 -4.30
CA VAL A 94 2.51 21.38 -2.95
C VAL A 94 1.83 20.03 -2.66
N GLU A 95 1.98 19.03 -3.56
CA GLU A 95 1.37 17.72 -3.38
C GLU A 95 1.90 17.03 -2.10
N PRO A 96 1.03 16.72 -1.12
CA PRO A 96 1.47 16.04 0.08
C PRO A 96 1.88 14.60 -0.25
N PRO A 97 2.86 14.03 0.48
CA PRO A 97 3.20 12.63 0.32
C PRO A 97 1.99 11.73 0.65
N PRO A 98 1.93 10.52 0.08
CA PRO A 98 0.89 9.54 0.37
C PRO A 98 0.64 9.36 1.87
N CYS A 99 -0.61 9.42 2.30
CA CYS A 99 -0.97 9.37 3.71
C CYS A 99 -2.22 8.52 3.97
N THR A 100 -2.57 8.35 5.24
CA THR A 100 -3.78 7.64 5.66
C THR A 100 -5.02 8.43 5.28
N ILE A 101 -6.18 7.76 5.20
CA ILE A 101 -7.42 8.45 4.84
C ILE A 101 -7.76 9.57 5.84
N SER A 102 -7.54 9.33 7.14
CA SER A 102 -7.78 10.33 8.19
C SER A 102 -6.88 11.55 8.06
N ARG A 103 -5.60 11.34 7.75
CA ARG A 103 -4.65 12.45 7.54
C ARG A 103 -4.96 13.23 6.27
N LEU A 104 -5.44 12.56 5.23
CA LEU A 104 -5.86 13.22 4.00
C LEU A 104 -7.13 14.06 4.21
N GLN A 105 -8.09 13.57 4.99
CA GLN A 105 -9.27 14.33 5.40
C GLN A 105 -8.87 15.58 6.17
N GLN A 106 -7.94 15.46 7.11
CA GLN A 106 -7.37 16.59 7.83
C GLN A 106 -6.71 17.59 6.87
N HIS A 107 -5.85 17.13 5.96
CA HIS A 107 -5.21 17.98 4.95
C HIS A 107 -6.25 18.74 4.11
N SER A 108 -7.33 18.07 3.69
CA SER A 108 -8.39 18.66 2.87
C SER A 108 -9.17 19.73 3.62
N LEU A 109 -9.43 19.54 4.92
CA LEU A 109 -10.08 20.52 5.79
C LEU A 109 -9.21 21.79 5.92
N PHE A 110 -7.92 21.64 6.21
CA PHE A 110 -7.04 22.78 6.49
C PHE A 110 -6.58 23.54 5.25
N ASN A 111 -6.28 22.85 4.15
CA ASN A 111 -5.64 23.48 2.98
C ASN A 111 -6.62 23.83 1.85
N HIS A 112 -7.82 23.26 1.89
CA HIS A 112 -8.84 23.51 0.86
C HIS A 112 -10.18 23.99 1.45
N GLY A 113 -10.28 24.17 2.77
CA GLY A 113 -11.48 24.69 3.43
C GLY A 113 -12.71 23.78 3.33
N TYR A 114 -12.54 22.51 2.95
CA TYR A 114 -13.67 21.60 2.76
C TYR A 114 -14.14 21.00 4.08
N VAL A 115 -15.18 21.58 4.67
CA VAL A 115 -15.95 20.94 5.74
C VAL A 115 -16.76 19.80 5.12
N SER A 116 -16.37 18.54 5.36
CA SER A 116 -17.20 17.39 4.97
C SER A 116 -18.51 17.44 5.76
N PRO A 117 -19.70 17.53 5.13
CA PRO A 117 -20.97 17.57 5.86
C PRO A 117 -21.33 16.22 6.51
N TYR A 118 -20.61 15.15 6.19
CA TYR A 118 -20.96 13.79 6.54
C TYR A 118 -19.96 13.17 7.52
N LEU A 119 -20.08 13.60 8.78
CA LEU A 119 -19.60 12.83 9.95
C LEU A 119 -20.67 11.86 10.49
N LYS A 120 -21.84 11.79 9.87
CA LYS A 120 -22.90 10.84 10.21
C LYS A 120 -23.54 10.29 8.93
N HIS A 121 -23.68 8.97 8.89
CA HIS A 121 -24.40 8.16 7.90
C HIS A 121 -23.63 7.59 6.69
N ASN A 122 -23.45 6.27 6.81
CA ASN A 122 -23.73 5.22 5.84
C ASN A 122 -22.81 5.08 4.61
N PHE A 123 -22.04 4.00 4.71
CA PHE A 123 -21.11 3.40 3.78
C PHE A 123 -21.83 2.67 2.63
N TYR A 124 -22.76 3.28 1.91
CA TYR A 124 -23.32 2.65 0.71
C TYR A 124 -23.55 3.64 -0.43
N GLY A 125 -22.71 3.52 -1.46
CA GLY A 125 -23.08 3.80 -2.84
C GLY A 125 -23.08 5.27 -3.27
N SER A 126 -22.15 5.60 -4.17
CA SER A 126 -22.18 6.76 -5.07
C SER A 126 -21.76 8.11 -4.45
N SER A 127 -20.79 8.78 -5.08
CA SER A 127 -20.24 10.14 -4.79
C SER A 127 -18.97 10.26 -3.92
N ARG A 128 -18.28 9.17 -3.53
CA ARG A 128 -17.01 9.27 -2.76
C ARG A 128 -15.74 9.59 -3.58
N SER A 129 -15.80 9.60 -4.92
CA SER A 129 -14.59 9.48 -5.74
C SER A 129 -13.89 10.79 -6.15
N GLU A 130 -14.44 11.98 -5.90
CA GLU A 130 -13.96 13.18 -6.62
C GLU A 130 -12.78 13.92 -6.00
N ARG A 131 -12.47 13.75 -4.70
CA ARG A 131 -11.55 14.68 -4.00
C ARG A 131 -10.23 14.08 -3.53
N HIS A 132 -10.16 12.76 -3.51
CA HIS A 132 -8.95 12.03 -3.20
C HIS A 132 -8.78 10.95 -4.24
N TYR A 133 -7.54 10.57 -4.48
CA TYR A 133 -7.23 9.43 -5.31
C TYR A 133 -6.51 8.43 -4.44
N ARG A 134 -6.88 7.16 -4.60
CA ARG A 134 -6.04 6.09 -4.11
C ARG A 134 -4.87 6.03 -5.07
N LEU A 135 -3.66 6.13 -4.56
CA LEU A 135 -2.50 5.81 -5.40
C LEU A 135 -2.69 4.40 -5.90
N ALA A 136 -2.33 4.16 -7.16
CA ALA A 136 -2.29 2.83 -7.74
C ALA A 136 -1.31 1.98 -6.93
N ARG A 137 -1.85 1.43 -5.87
CA ARG A 137 -1.48 0.19 -5.27
C ARG A 137 -2.64 -0.72 -5.67
N PHE A 138 -2.30 -1.86 -6.27
CA PHE A 138 -3.18 -2.98 -6.65
C PHE A 138 -4.49 -3.03 -5.86
N PRO A 139 -5.63 -3.31 -6.53
CA PRO A 139 -6.95 -3.36 -5.92
C PRO A 139 -6.95 -3.96 -4.51
N PRO A 140 -7.79 -3.42 -3.61
CA PRO A 140 -7.95 -4.00 -2.27
C PRO A 140 -8.13 -5.52 -2.39
N GLY A 141 -7.32 -6.28 -1.65
CA GLY A 141 -7.22 -7.75 -1.75
C GLY A 141 -6.10 -8.30 -2.66
N MET A 142 -5.37 -7.47 -3.42
CA MET A 142 -4.27 -7.94 -4.28
C MET A 142 -2.85 -7.73 -3.72
N PHE A 143 -2.68 -7.06 -2.57
CA PHE A 143 -1.41 -7.11 -1.86
C PHE A 143 -1.43 -8.15 -0.79
N GLU A 144 -0.40 -8.96 -0.87
CA GLU A 144 0.08 -9.81 0.18
C GLU A 144 0.87 -9.01 1.20
N THR A 145 1.07 -9.63 2.34
CA THR A 145 1.53 -9.05 3.57
C THR A 145 2.78 -8.18 3.49
N VAL A 146 2.78 -7.16 4.37
CA VAL A 146 3.97 -6.40 4.73
C VAL A 146 4.59 -7.09 5.95
N VAL A 147 5.78 -7.67 5.80
CA VAL A 147 6.48 -8.32 6.91
C VAL A 147 7.65 -7.48 7.40
N PRO A 148 7.99 -7.58 8.70
CA PRO A 148 9.21 -7.02 9.21
C PRO A 148 10.43 -7.62 8.49
N ARG A 149 11.40 -6.78 8.12
CA ARG A 149 12.65 -7.17 7.45
C ARG A 149 13.46 -8.14 8.33
N SER A 150 13.39 -8.00 9.65
CA SER A 150 14.03 -8.90 10.61
C SER A 150 13.47 -10.33 10.59
N GLN A 151 12.28 -10.54 10.03
CA GLN A 151 11.65 -11.87 9.93
C GLN A 151 11.94 -12.55 8.59
N LEU A 152 12.55 -11.84 7.65
CA LEU A 152 13.04 -12.40 6.41
C LEU A 152 14.51 -12.77 6.63
N ASP A 153 14.80 -14.07 6.73
CA ASP A 153 16.16 -14.63 6.81
C ASP A 153 16.89 -14.35 5.47
N MET A 154 17.34 -13.11 5.25
CA MET A 154 17.82 -12.59 3.96
C MET A 154 19.32 -12.38 3.86
#